data_AF-A0A853JIF4-F1
#
_entry.id   AF-A0A853JIF4-F1
#
_cell.length_a   1.000
_cell.length_b   1.000
_cell.length_c   1.000
_cell.angle_alpha   90.00
_cell.angle_beta   90.00
_cell.angle_gamma   90.00
#
_symmetry.space_group_name_H-M   'P 1'
#
loop_
_entity.id
_entity.type
_entity.pdbx_description
1 polymer ?
#
loop_
_entity_poly.entity_id
_entity_poly.type
_entity_poly.pdbx_seq_one_letter_code
_entity_poly.pdbx_strand_id
1 'polypeptide(L)'
;MNRDGDPNAHASASAAASRRRAAARAWPGWRRHWRWAAAIAGVFLLLLIAVRQPLADLLWPQTRAETLREEAASALQRGHLSAADGSGARELYEAALAMEPDRGEAREGLMRVALAALERARRATAENRFADAHAALRLARELSAPREGAAAAADALRRREAAHAGLDQLWERAQRAHEAGRLHGGADTALPLYRRILQLDPGNADVLRAREDAIAELLQQARAGLRQGELASAAAAVALAREFDPGHVDLPDTGARLAEERDAALSGAAADLEAGQLERAEQRYRQLLEIDPGAADARAGLDQVGVALAQRAARLAADFRFADADAALARASALAPDHPAVLEGARQVERARRLKAQLGPKLSPRERAARVRELLASAAAAEERGDLLTPPGESAYDRLRSARAIAPDDPGVRRAGERLLPVARECFERELRSNSLGRARTCFDVRVALADDVGDLALARRRLAQRWLAIGDERLGAGELAPARAAAAAARDIDPAVPGLTEFVQRLDRASARAE
;
A
#
# COMPACT_ATOMS: atom_id res chain seq x y z
N MET A 1 8.72 38.44 -37.57
CA MET A 1 8.03 39.06 -38.72
C MET A 1 8.83 40.29 -39.10
N ASN A 2 9.38 40.32 -40.33
CA ASN A 2 9.91 41.49 -41.05
C ASN A 2 11.13 42.23 -40.46
N ARG A 3 12.04 42.80 -41.25
CA ARG A 3 12.45 42.67 -42.66
C ARG A 3 13.64 43.62 -42.82
N ASP A 4 14.48 43.30 -43.79
CA ASP A 4 15.55 44.08 -44.41
C ASP A 4 15.31 45.60 -44.57
N GLY A 5 16.41 46.36 -44.66
CA GLY A 5 16.41 47.62 -45.41
C GLY A 5 17.49 48.63 -45.04
N ASP A 6 18.67 48.51 -45.66
CA ASP A 6 19.57 49.64 -45.99
C ASP A 6 18.82 50.64 -46.91
N PRO A 7 19.14 51.96 -46.97
CA PRO A 7 20.37 52.41 -47.64
C PRO A 7 20.99 53.79 -47.26
N ASN A 8 22.21 53.98 -47.77
CA ASN A 8 23.00 55.21 -47.96
C ASN A 8 22.21 56.52 -48.24
N ALA A 9 22.72 57.69 -47.80
CA ALA A 9 23.66 58.51 -48.61
C ALA A 9 23.78 60.01 -48.18
N HIS A 10 25.02 60.53 -48.33
CA HIS A 10 25.44 61.94 -48.53
C HIS A 10 25.31 62.91 -47.33
N ALA A 11 26.22 63.85 -47.03
CA ALA A 11 27.15 64.58 -47.89
C ALA A 11 28.31 65.21 -47.07
N SER A 12 29.41 65.47 -47.78
CA SER A 12 30.36 66.62 -47.70
C SER A 12 30.95 67.03 -46.33
N ALA A 13 32.22 67.39 -46.19
CA ALA A 13 33.07 68.09 -47.15
C ALA A 13 34.56 67.78 -46.91
N SER A 14 35.22 67.68 -48.06
CA SER A 14 36.65 67.73 -48.31
C SER A 14 37.36 68.98 -47.77
N ALA A 15 38.66 68.79 -47.57
CA ALA A 15 39.75 69.62 -48.10
C ALA A 15 40.56 70.40 -47.05
N ALA A 16 41.86 70.07 -47.03
CA ALA A 16 42.92 70.97 -47.52
C ALA A 16 44.19 70.83 -46.67
N ALA A 17 44.90 69.74 -46.93
CA ALA A 17 46.34 69.75 -46.80
C ALA A 17 46.93 70.71 -47.86
N SER A 18 47.92 71.49 -47.42
CA SER A 18 49.18 71.78 -48.12
C SER A 18 49.55 73.26 -48.34
N ARG A 19 50.66 73.60 -47.67
CA ARG A 19 51.85 74.30 -48.17
C ARG A 19 51.66 75.70 -48.76
N ARG A 20 52.20 76.71 -48.06
CA ARG A 20 53.11 77.70 -48.67
C ARG A 20 54.30 78.01 -47.77
N ARG A 21 55.43 78.19 -48.45
CA ARG A 21 56.80 78.34 -47.97
C ARG A 21 57.00 79.72 -47.32
N ALA A 22 57.73 79.79 -46.22
CA ALA A 22 58.29 81.03 -45.71
C ALA A 22 59.80 81.05 -45.99
N ALA A 23 60.23 82.12 -46.66
CA ALA A 23 61.63 82.43 -46.92
C ALA A 23 62.32 82.95 -45.65
N ALA A 24 63.63 82.71 -45.59
CA ALA A 24 64.50 82.93 -44.45
C ALA A 24 64.67 84.41 -44.03
N ARG A 25 64.81 84.64 -42.72
CA ARG A 25 65.77 85.60 -42.16
C ARG A 25 66.19 85.16 -40.77
N ALA A 26 67.51 85.14 -40.57
CA ALA A 26 68.21 84.51 -39.47
C ALA A 26 68.30 85.41 -38.22
N TRP A 27 68.27 84.79 -37.04
CA TRP A 27 69.19 85.14 -35.94
C TRP A 27 69.53 83.92 -35.07
N PRO A 28 70.76 83.84 -34.52
CA PRO A 28 71.35 82.58 -34.08
C PRO A 28 71.45 82.45 -32.55
N GLY A 29 71.49 81.20 -32.07
CA GLY A 29 72.30 80.85 -30.90
C GLY A 29 71.58 80.53 -29.58
N TRP A 30 70.81 79.43 -29.50
CA TRP A 30 70.69 78.68 -28.23
C TRP A 30 70.27 77.21 -28.41
N ARG A 31 71.00 76.46 -29.26
CA ARG A 31 70.65 75.08 -29.68
C ARG A 31 71.49 73.96 -29.05
N ARG A 32 72.09 74.16 -27.87
CA ARG A 32 72.91 73.12 -27.21
C ARG A 32 72.45 72.68 -25.80
N HIS A 33 71.51 73.37 -25.15
CA HIS A 33 71.10 73.03 -23.78
C HIS A 33 69.64 72.54 -23.62
N TRP A 34 68.77 72.62 -24.63
CA TRP A 34 67.36 72.23 -24.46
C TRP A 34 67.14 70.73 -24.24
N ARG A 35 67.97 69.87 -24.87
CA ARG A 35 67.92 68.41 -24.63
C ARG A 35 68.33 68.05 -23.20
N TRP A 36 69.30 68.77 -22.63
CA TRP A 36 69.70 68.62 -21.24
C TRP A 36 68.68 69.24 -20.28
N ALA A 37 68.07 70.39 -20.62
CA ALA A 37 67.00 70.97 -19.84
C ALA A 37 65.73 70.10 -19.82
N ALA A 38 65.38 69.45 -20.94
CA ALA A 38 64.27 68.51 -21.02
C ALA A 38 64.57 67.18 -20.31
N ALA A 39 65.81 66.68 -20.40
CA ALA A 39 66.24 65.49 -19.65
C ALA A 39 66.32 65.78 -18.14
N ILE A 40 66.85 66.92 -17.73
CA ILE A 40 66.89 67.35 -16.33
C ILE A 40 65.47 67.63 -15.82
N ALA A 41 64.60 68.28 -16.60
CA ALA A 41 63.21 68.46 -16.20
C ALA A 41 62.45 67.12 -16.13
N GLY A 42 62.71 66.19 -17.04
CA GLY A 42 62.14 64.84 -17.02
C GLY A 42 62.64 64.01 -15.83
N VAL A 43 63.93 64.06 -15.53
CA VAL A 43 64.55 63.42 -14.36
C VAL A 43 64.09 64.09 -13.07
N PHE A 44 63.97 65.42 -13.03
CA PHE A 44 63.49 66.16 -11.86
C PHE A 44 61.98 65.94 -11.63
N LEU A 45 61.19 65.78 -12.69
CA LEU A 45 59.78 65.39 -12.61
C LEU A 45 59.64 63.94 -12.12
N LEU A 46 60.47 63.02 -12.66
CA LEU A 46 60.54 61.63 -12.19
C LEU A 46 61.01 61.55 -10.74
N LEU A 47 62.00 62.35 -10.34
CA LEU A 47 62.50 62.45 -8.97
C LEU A 47 61.44 63.04 -8.04
N LEU A 48 60.71 64.08 -8.48
CA LEU A 48 59.59 64.65 -7.71
C LEU A 48 58.45 63.66 -7.53
N ILE A 49 58.17 62.81 -8.53
CA ILE A 49 57.14 61.75 -8.43
C ILE A 49 57.63 60.62 -7.51
N ALA A 50 58.88 60.19 -7.64
CA ALA A 50 59.46 59.11 -6.84
C ALA A 50 59.73 59.52 -5.38
N VAL A 51 60.08 60.79 -5.14
CA VAL A 51 60.31 61.35 -3.79
C VAL A 51 59.01 61.87 -3.16
N ARG A 52 57.92 62.08 -3.94
CA ARG A 52 56.64 62.58 -3.42
C ARG A 52 56.05 61.71 -2.32
N GLN A 53 56.09 60.39 -2.51
CA GLN A 53 55.54 59.43 -1.55
C GLN A 53 56.32 59.40 -0.23
N PRO A 54 57.65 59.21 -0.22
CA PRO A 54 58.40 59.21 1.05
C PRO A 54 58.45 60.59 1.73
N LEU A 55 58.37 61.71 0.99
CA LEU A 55 58.29 63.04 1.62
C LEU A 55 56.89 63.33 2.20
N ALA A 56 55.82 62.89 1.55
CA ALA A 56 54.46 62.99 2.10
C ALA A 56 54.31 62.12 3.36
N ASP A 57 54.92 60.93 3.37
CA ASP A 57 54.95 60.01 4.51
C ASP A 57 55.73 60.57 5.71
N LEU A 58 56.72 61.45 5.49
CA LEU A 58 57.54 62.05 6.55
C LEU A 58 56.94 63.36 7.10
N LEU A 59 56.10 64.06 6.32
CA LEU A 59 55.56 65.39 6.66
C LEU A 59 54.07 65.40 7.03
N TRP A 60 53.27 64.39 6.63
CA TRP A 60 51.82 64.33 6.94
C TRP A 60 51.33 62.90 7.25
N PRO A 61 51.38 62.45 8.52
CA PRO A 61 50.80 61.16 8.93
C PRO A 61 49.27 61.06 8.77
N GLN A 62 48.58 62.20 8.56
CA GLN A 62 47.11 62.27 8.45
C GLN A 62 46.56 61.61 7.16
N THR A 63 47.29 61.65 6.04
CA THR A 63 46.83 61.08 4.76
C THR A 63 46.86 59.55 4.76
N ARG A 64 47.84 58.96 5.46
CA ARG A 64 48.01 57.50 5.52
C ARG A 64 46.92 56.81 6.36
N ALA A 65 46.51 57.44 7.47
CA ALA A 65 45.40 56.95 8.28
C ALA A 65 44.05 57.02 7.53
N GLU A 66 43.86 58.01 6.65
CA GLU A 66 42.69 58.12 5.78
C GLU A 66 42.67 57.02 4.71
N THR A 67 43.80 56.79 4.03
CA THR A 67 43.92 55.71 3.04
C THR A 67 43.64 54.34 3.65
N LEU A 68 44.18 54.04 4.83
CA LEU A 68 43.91 52.78 5.54
C LEU A 68 42.43 52.62 5.90
N ARG A 69 41.73 53.70 6.25
CA ARG A 69 40.28 53.68 6.54
C ARG A 69 39.45 53.39 5.28
N GLU A 70 39.82 53.97 4.13
CA GLU A 70 39.17 53.70 2.85
C GLU A 70 39.38 52.25 2.39
N GLU A 71 40.62 51.75 2.50
CA GLU A 71 40.96 50.35 2.22
C GLU A 71 40.20 49.40 3.15
N ALA A 72 40.12 49.71 4.44
CA ALA A 72 39.36 48.93 5.42
C ALA A 72 37.86 48.91 5.10
N ALA A 73 37.28 50.05 4.71
CA ALA A 73 35.89 50.14 4.27
C ALA A 73 35.63 49.28 3.02
N SER A 74 36.55 49.28 2.06
CA SER A 74 36.48 48.43 0.86
C SER A 74 36.61 46.93 1.21
N ALA A 75 37.52 46.56 2.12
CA ALA A 75 37.66 45.19 2.61
C ALA A 75 36.38 44.71 3.31
N LEU A 76 35.76 45.57 4.14
CA LEU A 76 34.49 45.29 4.80
C LEU A 76 33.34 45.06 3.80
N GLN A 77 33.22 45.92 2.78
CA GLN A 77 32.20 45.78 1.73
C GLN A 77 32.32 44.47 0.95
N ARG A 78 33.55 43.99 0.74
CA ARG A 78 33.84 42.69 0.10
C ARG A 78 33.66 41.49 1.04
N GLY A 79 33.32 41.71 2.31
CA GLY A 79 33.16 40.66 3.32
C GLY A 79 34.48 40.08 3.85
N HIS A 80 35.60 40.75 3.58
CA HIS A 80 36.95 40.38 4.03
C HIS A 80 37.21 40.95 5.43
N LEU A 81 36.55 40.36 6.43
CA LEU A 81 36.45 40.95 7.77
C LEU A 81 37.76 40.90 8.57
N SER A 82 38.55 39.85 8.41
CA SER A 82 39.85 39.67 9.07
C SER A 82 40.74 38.76 8.23
N ALA A 83 42.03 39.07 8.20
CA ALA A 83 43.03 38.26 7.50
C ALA A 83 44.39 38.36 8.18
N ALA A 84 45.08 37.20 8.29
CA ALA A 84 46.38 37.11 8.96
C ALA A 84 47.51 37.86 8.23
N ASP A 85 47.34 38.16 6.95
CA ASP A 85 48.27 38.96 6.13
C ASP A 85 48.12 40.48 6.33
N GLY A 86 47.19 40.91 7.19
CA GLY A 86 46.91 42.31 7.48
C GLY A 86 45.99 43.00 6.46
N SER A 87 45.51 42.30 5.43
CA SER A 87 44.63 42.86 4.40
C SER A 87 43.15 42.95 4.81
N GLY A 88 42.80 42.40 5.98
CA GLY A 88 41.44 42.35 6.47
C GLY A 88 40.95 43.68 7.03
N ALA A 89 39.63 43.89 6.99
CA ALA A 89 39.02 45.13 7.47
C ALA A 89 39.35 45.42 8.95
N ARG A 90 39.40 44.37 9.80
CA ARG A 90 39.83 44.50 11.20
C ARG A 90 41.25 45.06 11.29
N GLU A 91 42.21 44.40 10.65
CA GLU A 91 43.63 44.73 10.77
C GLU A 91 43.91 46.13 10.22
N LEU A 92 43.25 46.53 9.13
CA LEU A 92 43.37 47.87 8.54
C LEU A 92 42.77 48.98 9.43
N TYR A 93 41.61 48.75 10.05
CA TYR A 93 41.05 49.71 11.01
C TYR A 93 41.84 49.76 12.33
N GLU A 94 42.40 48.64 12.81
CA GLU A 94 43.32 48.62 13.96
C GLU A 94 44.60 49.39 13.68
N ALA A 95 45.18 49.24 12.49
CA ALA A 95 46.35 50.00 12.04
C ALA A 95 46.04 51.51 11.96
N ALA A 96 44.87 51.88 11.43
CA ALA A 96 44.42 53.27 11.41
C ALA A 96 44.19 53.83 12.83
N LEU A 97 43.64 53.03 13.76
CA LEU A 97 43.43 53.42 15.16
C LEU A 97 44.76 53.61 15.92
N ALA A 98 45.77 52.80 15.62
CA ALA A 98 47.11 52.95 16.20
C ALA A 98 47.80 54.26 15.77
N MET A 99 47.48 54.77 14.57
CA MET A 99 47.99 56.04 14.06
C MET A 99 47.24 57.25 14.65
N GLU A 100 45.91 57.15 14.81
CA GLU A 100 45.06 58.26 15.29
C GLU A 100 44.13 57.83 16.44
N PRO A 101 44.62 57.70 17.69
CA PRO A 101 43.83 57.22 18.82
C PRO A 101 42.68 58.17 19.23
N ASP A 102 42.80 59.46 18.92
CA ASP A 102 41.86 60.49 19.38
C ASP A 102 40.64 60.63 18.46
N ARG A 103 40.66 60.06 17.25
CA ARG A 103 39.54 60.08 16.30
C ARG A 103 38.62 58.86 16.46
N GLY A 104 37.31 59.09 16.49
CA GLY A 104 36.31 58.04 16.70
C GLY A 104 36.06 57.13 15.48
N GLU A 105 36.39 57.59 14.28
CA GLU A 105 36.02 56.96 13.00
C GLU A 105 36.57 55.53 12.82
N ALA A 106 37.80 55.28 13.25
CA ALA A 106 38.39 53.94 13.19
C ALA A 106 37.71 52.97 14.18
N ARG A 107 37.29 53.47 15.36
CA ARG A 107 36.50 52.69 16.33
C ARG A 107 35.11 52.38 15.80
N GLU A 108 34.46 53.34 15.13
CA GLU A 108 33.20 53.13 14.42
C GLU A 108 33.36 52.11 13.28
N GLY A 109 34.48 52.17 12.55
CA GLY A 109 34.89 51.17 11.57
C GLY A 109 34.95 49.76 12.14
N LEU A 110 35.67 49.58 13.25
CA LEU A 110 35.75 48.30 13.97
C LEU A 110 34.39 47.83 14.48
N MET A 111 33.51 48.74 14.94
CA MET A 111 32.14 48.39 15.32
C MET A 111 31.34 47.87 14.11
N ARG A 112 31.49 48.46 12.92
CA ARG A 112 30.86 47.95 11.70
C ARG A 112 31.39 46.57 11.31
N VAL A 113 32.69 46.32 11.47
CA VAL A 113 33.28 44.98 11.26
C VAL A 113 32.71 43.98 12.26
N ALA A 114 32.55 44.36 13.53
CA ALA A 114 31.96 43.53 14.58
C ALA A 114 30.50 43.14 14.26
N LEU A 115 29.69 44.09 13.77
CA LEU A 115 28.31 43.84 13.33
C LEU A 115 28.26 42.93 12.09
N ALA A 116 29.14 43.14 11.11
CA ALA A 116 29.25 42.28 9.94
C ALA A 116 29.69 40.84 10.31
N ALA A 117 30.56 40.70 11.33
CA ALA A 117 30.96 39.41 11.86
C ALA A 117 29.80 38.68 12.55
N LEU A 118 28.93 39.39 13.30
CA LEU A 118 27.69 38.81 13.84
C LEU A 118 26.76 38.30 12.73
N GLU A 119 26.60 39.07 11.66
CA GLU A 119 25.75 38.66 10.54
C GLU A 119 26.32 37.45 9.79
N ARG A 120 27.65 37.41 9.60
CA ARG A 120 28.34 36.22 9.09
C ARG A 120 28.14 35.01 10.00
N ALA A 121 28.18 35.17 11.32
CA ALA A 121 27.93 34.08 12.26
C ALA A 121 26.50 33.54 12.16
N ARG A 122 25.48 34.41 12.03
CA ARG A 122 24.08 34.01 11.85
C ARG A 122 23.86 33.24 10.54
N ARG A 123 24.40 33.75 9.43
CA ARG A 123 24.31 33.08 8.13
C ARG A 123 25.01 31.72 8.13
N ALA A 124 26.23 31.64 8.67
CA ALA A 124 26.93 30.37 8.81
C ALA A 124 26.17 29.38 9.71
N THR A 125 25.50 29.86 10.76
CA THR A 125 24.62 29.03 11.60
C THR A 125 23.43 28.48 10.81
N ALA A 126 22.77 29.31 10.00
CA ALA A 126 21.65 28.88 9.17
C ALA A 126 22.04 27.82 8.13
N GLU A 127 23.26 27.92 7.60
CA GLU A 127 23.84 27.01 6.61
C GLU A 127 24.52 25.77 7.26
N ASN A 128 24.40 25.57 8.58
CA ASN A 128 25.05 24.50 9.35
C ASN A 128 26.60 24.50 9.25
N ARG A 129 27.22 25.62 8.88
CA ARG A 129 28.69 25.81 8.86
C ARG A 129 29.19 26.23 10.25
N PHE A 130 29.11 25.31 11.20
CA PHE A 130 29.34 25.60 12.63
C PHE A 130 30.75 26.14 12.93
N ALA A 131 31.79 25.61 12.29
CA ALA A 131 33.15 26.11 12.46
C ALA A 131 33.30 27.58 12.02
N ASP A 132 32.69 27.95 10.88
CA ASP A 132 32.67 29.33 10.38
C ASP A 132 31.86 30.25 11.29
N ALA A 133 30.74 29.76 11.83
CA ALA A 133 29.90 30.49 12.77
C ALA A 133 30.65 30.81 14.08
N HIS A 134 31.39 29.84 14.63
CA HIS A 134 32.25 30.04 15.81
C HIS A 134 33.38 31.04 15.55
N ALA A 135 34.04 30.95 14.39
CA ALA A 135 35.12 31.87 14.01
C ALA A 135 34.61 33.32 13.88
N ALA A 136 33.47 33.51 13.21
CA ALA A 136 32.85 34.82 13.04
C ALA A 136 32.32 35.40 14.37
N LEU A 137 31.76 34.55 15.24
CA LEU A 137 31.31 34.97 16.57
C LEU A 137 32.47 35.36 17.50
N ARG A 138 33.62 34.68 17.39
CA ARG A 138 34.85 35.03 18.12
C ARG A 138 35.37 36.40 17.69
N LEU A 139 35.48 36.63 16.38
CA LEU A 139 35.84 37.93 15.79
C LEU A 139 34.91 39.06 16.27
N ALA A 140 33.59 38.82 16.26
CA ALA A 140 32.63 39.80 16.76
C ALA A 140 32.84 40.15 18.25
N ARG A 141 33.18 39.17 19.09
CA ARG A 141 33.44 39.38 20.53
C ARG A 141 34.76 40.11 20.77
N GLU A 142 35.82 39.77 20.04
CA GLU A 142 37.12 40.46 20.10
C GLU A 142 36.96 41.95 19.78
N LEU A 143 36.11 42.28 18.80
CA LEU A 143 35.78 43.65 18.41
C LEU A 143 34.70 44.33 19.28
N SER A 144 34.38 43.75 20.43
CA SER A 144 33.43 44.32 21.39
C SER A 144 32.03 44.60 20.80
N ALA A 145 31.50 43.69 19.97
CA ALA A 145 30.14 43.78 19.45
C ALA A 145 29.09 43.92 20.58
N PRO A 146 27.91 44.51 20.30
CA PRO A 146 26.83 44.65 21.28
C PRO A 146 26.49 43.30 21.96
N ARG A 147 26.51 43.29 23.30
CA ARG A 147 26.37 42.07 24.12
C ARG A 147 25.10 41.29 23.80
N GLU A 148 23.99 41.98 23.62
CA GLU A 148 22.70 41.38 23.29
C GLU A 148 22.75 40.64 21.94
N GLY A 149 23.29 41.28 20.90
CA GLY A 149 23.41 40.69 19.57
C GLY A 149 24.35 39.48 19.55
N ALA A 150 25.47 39.55 20.28
CA ALA A 150 26.41 38.45 20.40
C ALA A 150 25.86 37.27 21.22
N ALA A 151 25.09 37.53 22.28
CA ALA A 151 24.41 36.50 23.07
C ALA A 151 23.33 35.80 22.23
N ALA A 152 22.49 36.56 21.52
CA ALA A 152 21.45 35.98 20.65
C ALA A 152 22.04 35.10 19.54
N ALA A 153 23.14 35.52 18.91
CA ALA A 153 23.84 34.73 17.90
C ALA A 153 24.46 33.45 18.50
N ALA A 154 25.07 33.54 19.69
CA ALA A 154 25.63 32.39 20.39
C ALA A 154 24.55 31.37 20.79
N ASP A 155 23.38 31.82 21.23
CA ASP A 155 22.26 30.95 21.62
C ASP A 155 21.64 30.26 20.42
N ALA A 156 21.49 30.98 19.31
CA ALA A 156 21.05 30.41 18.03
C ALA A 156 22.02 29.32 17.54
N LEU A 157 23.33 29.57 17.59
CA LEU A 157 24.36 28.61 17.23
C LEU A 157 24.27 27.34 18.09
N ARG A 158 24.26 27.48 19.44
CA ARG A 158 24.14 26.32 20.34
C ARG A 158 22.87 25.50 20.12
N ARG A 159 21.72 26.16 19.90
CA ARG A 159 20.46 25.46 19.61
C ARG A 159 20.53 24.68 18.30
N ARG A 160 21.15 25.26 17.27
CA ARG A 160 21.29 24.62 15.96
C ARG A 160 22.26 23.44 16.01
N GLU A 161 23.40 23.58 16.68
CA GLU A 161 24.36 22.49 16.91
C GLU A 161 23.72 21.34 17.69
N ALA A 162 22.99 21.63 18.76
CA ALA A 162 22.28 20.60 19.54
C ALA A 162 21.22 19.88 18.70
N ALA A 163 20.48 20.61 17.84
CA ALA A 163 19.53 20.00 16.92
C ALA A 163 20.24 19.11 15.87
N HIS A 164 21.36 19.54 15.32
CA HIS A 164 22.14 18.78 14.35
C HIS A 164 22.73 17.49 14.96
N ALA A 165 23.35 17.58 16.14
CA ALA A 165 23.82 16.40 16.87
C ALA A 165 22.69 15.42 17.21
N GLY A 166 21.48 15.92 17.46
CA GLY A 166 20.28 15.10 17.63
C GLY A 166 19.87 14.34 16.35
N LEU A 167 20.09 14.92 15.18
CA LEU A 167 19.88 14.27 13.88
C LEU A 167 20.89 13.14 13.65
N ASP A 168 22.17 13.36 13.96
CA ASP A 168 23.20 12.32 13.84
C ASP A 168 22.88 11.10 14.72
N GLN A 169 22.46 11.34 15.97
CA GLN A 169 22.02 10.26 16.86
C GLN A 169 20.74 9.56 16.37
N LEU A 170 19.80 10.30 15.74
CA LEU A 170 18.62 9.69 15.12
C LEU A 170 19.01 8.82 13.93
N TRP A 171 19.93 9.31 13.08
CA TRP A 171 20.46 8.58 11.93
C TRP A 171 21.12 7.27 12.35
N GLU A 172 22.03 7.29 13.32
CA GLU A 172 22.66 6.06 13.82
C GLU A 172 21.64 5.05 14.37
N ARG A 173 20.62 5.53 15.10
CA ARG A 173 19.54 4.67 15.59
C ARG A 173 18.74 4.06 14.44
N ALA A 174 18.45 4.85 13.41
CA ALA A 174 17.72 4.39 12.23
C ALA A 174 18.51 3.32 11.48
N GLN A 175 19.82 3.53 11.27
CA GLN A 175 20.71 2.55 10.64
C GLN A 175 20.79 1.25 11.45
N ARG A 176 21.01 1.34 12.77
CA ARG A 176 20.99 0.14 13.64
C ARG A 176 19.65 -0.59 13.62
N ALA A 177 18.53 0.11 13.48
CA ALA A 177 17.22 -0.52 13.35
C ALA A 177 17.07 -1.22 11.99
N HIS A 178 17.54 -0.58 10.91
CA HIS A 178 17.52 -1.12 9.56
C HIS A 178 18.37 -2.39 9.46
N GLU A 179 19.63 -2.34 9.90
CA GLU A 179 20.56 -3.48 9.90
C GLU A 179 20.04 -4.66 10.73
N ALA A 180 19.25 -4.39 11.78
CA ALA A 180 18.60 -5.41 12.60
C ALA A 180 17.30 -5.96 11.98
N GLY A 181 16.93 -5.56 10.76
CA GLY A 181 15.67 -5.92 10.10
C GLY A 181 14.42 -5.32 10.75
N ARG A 182 14.58 -4.39 11.70
CA ARG A 182 13.46 -3.71 12.40
C ARG A 182 13.00 -2.52 11.58
N LEU A 183 12.33 -2.81 10.46
CA LEU A 183 11.88 -1.79 9.50
C LEU A 183 10.68 -0.99 10.04
N HIS A 184 9.75 -1.64 10.71
CA HIS A 184 8.49 -1.06 11.19
C HIS A 184 7.95 -1.70 12.48
N GLY A 185 6.81 -1.20 12.97
CA GLY A 185 6.10 -1.77 14.14
C GLY A 185 6.35 -1.05 15.47
N GLY A 186 7.18 -0.01 15.50
CA GLY A 186 7.41 0.81 16.70
C GLY A 186 8.02 2.17 16.37
N ALA A 187 8.07 3.09 17.35
CA ALA A 187 8.66 4.42 17.12
C ALA A 187 10.18 4.39 16.87
N ASP A 188 10.86 3.36 17.36
CA ASP A 188 12.32 3.19 17.26
C ASP A 188 12.73 2.22 16.13
N THR A 189 11.87 2.04 15.13
CA THR A 189 12.16 1.22 13.93
C THR A 189 12.56 2.12 12.76
N ALA A 190 13.20 1.54 11.75
CA ALA A 190 13.90 2.30 10.70
C ALA A 190 13.01 3.34 10.00
N LEU A 191 11.84 2.92 9.46
CA LEU A 191 10.97 3.80 8.66
C LEU A 191 10.41 4.99 9.46
N PRO A 192 9.85 4.82 10.68
CA PRO A 192 9.48 5.94 11.56
C PRO A 192 10.64 6.89 11.90
N LEU A 193 11.85 6.36 12.13
CA LEU A 193 13.03 7.18 12.42
C LEU A 193 13.45 8.00 11.19
N TYR A 194 13.47 7.42 10.00
CA TYR A 194 13.72 8.15 8.75
C TYR A 194 12.67 9.24 8.51
N ARG A 195 11.38 8.95 8.72
CA ARG A 195 10.31 9.97 8.64
C ARG A 195 10.57 11.13 9.59
N ARG A 196 10.99 10.86 10.83
CA ARG A 196 11.31 11.91 11.81
C ARG A 196 12.50 12.76 11.39
N ILE A 197 13.53 12.15 10.81
CA ILE A 197 14.68 12.90 10.28
C ILE A 197 14.24 13.77 9.09
N LEU A 198 13.46 13.23 8.15
CA LEU A 198 12.94 13.97 6.98
C LEU A 198 11.94 15.08 7.34
N GLN A 199 11.25 15.00 8.48
CA GLN A 199 10.45 16.11 8.99
C GLN A 199 11.30 17.30 9.45
N LEU A 200 12.54 17.04 9.87
CA LEU A 200 13.50 18.05 10.34
C LEU A 200 14.43 18.53 9.22
N ASP A 201 14.74 17.63 8.27
CA ASP A 201 15.60 17.87 7.10
C ASP A 201 15.03 17.17 5.84
N PRO A 202 14.03 17.76 5.16
CA PRO A 202 13.35 17.14 4.02
C PRO A 202 14.25 16.87 2.80
N GLY A 203 15.39 17.58 2.70
CA GLY A 203 16.31 17.51 1.57
C GLY A 203 17.44 16.50 1.75
N ASN A 204 17.43 15.71 2.83
CA ASN A 204 18.50 14.79 3.14
C ASN A 204 18.51 13.59 2.17
N ALA A 205 19.37 13.64 1.15
CA ALA A 205 19.45 12.63 0.10
C ALA A 205 19.80 11.22 0.62
N ASP A 206 20.61 11.14 1.67
CA ASP A 206 21.01 9.85 2.24
C ASP A 206 19.87 9.20 3.01
N VAL A 207 19.06 9.99 3.72
CA VAL A 207 17.88 9.50 4.43
C VAL A 207 16.76 9.13 3.46
N LEU A 208 16.59 9.89 2.39
CA LEU A 208 15.63 9.55 1.32
C LEU A 208 15.97 8.18 0.70
N ARG A 209 17.24 7.97 0.34
CA ARG A 209 17.72 6.69 -0.19
C ARG A 209 17.56 5.55 0.81
N ALA A 210 17.96 5.75 2.07
CA ALA A 210 17.82 4.72 3.10
C ALA A 210 16.36 4.34 3.39
N ARG A 211 15.43 5.29 3.26
CA ARG A 211 13.99 5.02 3.33
C ARG A 211 13.53 4.19 2.13
N GLU A 212 13.95 4.54 0.90
CA GLU A 212 13.64 3.76 -0.30
C GLU A 212 14.14 2.31 -0.17
N ASP A 213 15.39 2.11 0.26
CA ASP A 213 15.96 0.78 0.50
C ASP A 213 15.14 -0.03 1.53
N ALA A 214 14.74 0.61 2.64
CA ALA A 214 13.92 -0.05 3.67
C ALA A 214 12.51 -0.40 3.17
N ILE A 215 11.90 0.42 2.29
CA ILE A 215 10.61 0.10 1.66
C ILE A 215 10.78 -1.03 0.65
N ALA A 216 11.85 -1.03 -0.14
CA ALA A 216 12.16 -2.11 -1.08
C ALA A 216 12.34 -3.46 -0.34
N GLU A 217 13.05 -3.47 0.79
CA GLU A 217 13.20 -4.67 1.62
C GLU A 217 11.84 -5.14 2.18
N LEU A 218 11.02 -4.23 2.70
CA LEU A 218 9.67 -4.54 3.18
C LEU A 218 8.78 -5.16 2.08
N LEU A 219 8.81 -4.59 0.86
CA LEU A 219 8.04 -5.11 -0.28
C LEU A 219 8.61 -6.43 -0.80
N GLN A 220 9.92 -6.64 -0.72
CA GLN A 220 10.53 -7.94 -1.00
C GLN A 220 10.08 -9.00 0.01
N GLN A 221 10.05 -8.68 1.30
CA GLN A 221 9.51 -9.56 2.34
C GLN A 221 8.03 -9.88 2.08
N ALA A 222 7.23 -8.89 1.70
CA ALA A 222 5.83 -9.08 1.31
C ALA A 222 5.68 -10.07 0.14
N ARG A 223 6.47 -9.91 -0.94
CA ARG A 223 6.47 -10.83 -2.08
C ARG A 223 6.90 -12.25 -1.68
N ALA A 224 7.84 -12.38 -0.73
CA ALA A 224 8.22 -13.68 -0.20
C ALA A 224 7.10 -14.34 0.62
N GLY A 225 6.42 -13.57 1.48
CA GLY A 225 5.27 -14.04 2.26
C GLY A 225 4.09 -14.44 1.37
N LEU A 226 3.83 -13.73 0.28
CA LEU A 226 2.79 -14.10 -0.70
C LEU A 226 3.02 -15.50 -1.27
N ARG A 227 4.26 -15.88 -1.60
CA ARG A 227 4.60 -17.24 -2.05
C ARG A 227 4.35 -18.32 -0.98
N GLN A 228 4.28 -17.93 0.28
CA GLN A 228 4.01 -18.81 1.42
C GLN A 228 2.54 -18.77 1.87
N GLY A 229 1.70 -17.96 1.20
CA GLY A 229 0.29 -17.78 1.55
C GLY A 229 0.03 -16.78 2.68
N GLU A 230 1.03 -15.99 3.09
CA GLU A 230 0.95 -15.01 4.18
C GLU A 230 0.30 -13.69 3.72
N LEU A 231 -0.91 -13.78 3.17
CA LEU A 231 -1.64 -12.68 2.53
C LEU A 231 -1.83 -11.45 3.45
N ALA A 232 -2.22 -11.66 4.71
CA ALA A 232 -2.50 -10.58 5.66
C ALA A 232 -1.23 -9.77 5.99
N SER A 233 -0.10 -10.46 6.20
CA SER A 233 1.19 -9.80 6.44
C SER A 233 1.64 -9.00 5.22
N ALA A 234 1.53 -9.58 4.02
CA ALA A 234 1.88 -8.90 2.78
C ALA A 234 1.01 -7.65 2.53
N ALA A 235 -0.30 -7.73 2.78
CA ALA A 235 -1.19 -6.59 2.66
C ALA A 235 -0.84 -5.46 3.64
N ALA A 236 -0.53 -5.79 4.90
CA ALA A 236 -0.06 -4.82 5.88
C ALA A 236 1.25 -4.15 5.44
N ALA A 237 2.20 -4.92 4.91
CA ALA A 237 3.46 -4.40 4.37
C ALA A 237 3.25 -3.46 3.18
N VAL A 238 2.35 -3.80 2.23
CA VAL A 238 2.00 -2.93 1.09
C VAL A 238 1.32 -1.64 1.55
N ALA A 239 0.39 -1.72 2.51
CA ALA A 239 -0.28 -0.55 3.07
C ALA A 239 0.72 0.39 3.76
N LEU A 240 1.66 -0.18 4.52
CA LEU A 240 2.70 0.57 5.19
C LEU A 240 3.68 1.22 4.22
N ALA A 241 4.13 0.49 3.18
CA ALA A 241 4.96 1.04 2.12
C ALA A 241 4.28 2.26 1.46
N ARG A 242 2.99 2.17 1.17
CA ARG A 242 2.18 3.27 0.63
C ARG A 242 2.06 4.45 1.59
N GLU A 243 2.05 4.23 2.91
CA GLU A 243 2.05 5.31 3.91
C GLU A 243 3.35 6.12 3.86
N PHE A 244 4.51 5.45 3.74
CA PHE A 244 5.82 6.12 3.74
C PHE A 244 6.22 6.70 2.39
N ASP A 245 5.85 6.04 1.30
CA ASP A 245 6.07 6.51 -0.07
C ASP A 245 5.03 5.94 -1.04
N PRO A 246 3.96 6.69 -1.37
CA PRO A 246 2.97 6.26 -2.35
C PRO A 246 3.51 6.04 -3.77
N GLY A 247 4.65 6.65 -4.11
CA GLY A 247 5.26 6.62 -5.43
C GLY A 247 6.37 5.59 -5.60
N HIS A 248 6.59 4.73 -4.58
CA HIS A 248 7.67 3.76 -4.60
C HIS A 248 7.60 2.81 -5.79
N VAL A 249 8.74 2.58 -6.46
CA VAL A 249 8.85 1.84 -7.73
C VAL A 249 8.30 0.40 -7.67
N ASP A 250 8.46 -0.28 -6.54
CA ASP A 250 8.04 -1.69 -6.35
C ASP A 250 6.57 -1.86 -5.92
N LEU A 251 5.86 -0.78 -5.59
CA LEU A 251 4.47 -0.85 -5.13
C LEU A 251 3.50 -1.41 -6.17
N PRO A 252 3.54 -0.99 -7.46
CA PRO A 252 2.62 -1.52 -8.47
C PRO A 252 2.75 -3.02 -8.67
N ASP A 253 3.99 -3.54 -8.79
CA ASP A 253 4.26 -4.98 -8.96
C ASP A 253 3.81 -5.79 -7.74
N THR A 254 4.22 -5.35 -6.54
CA THR A 254 3.84 -6.05 -5.30
C THR A 254 2.33 -6.00 -5.07
N GLY A 255 1.69 -4.87 -5.40
CA GLY A 255 0.24 -4.70 -5.32
C GLY A 255 -0.52 -5.60 -6.29
N ALA A 256 -0.03 -5.74 -7.52
CA ALA A 256 -0.61 -6.67 -8.50
C ALA A 256 -0.53 -8.12 -8.03
N ARG A 257 0.64 -8.55 -7.54
CA ARG A 257 0.82 -9.90 -6.96
C ARG A 257 -0.13 -10.15 -5.79
N LEU A 258 -0.27 -9.18 -4.88
CA LEU A 258 -1.21 -9.30 -3.75
C LEU A 258 -2.67 -9.46 -4.24
N ALA A 259 -3.06 -8.72 -5.27
CA ALA A 259 -4.41 -8.82 -5.86
C ALA A 259 -4.64 -10.21 -6.47
N GLU A 260 -3.69 -10.73 -7.25
CA GLU A 260 -3.75 -12.08 -7.84
C GLU A 260 -3.93 -13.16 -6.77
N GLU A 261 -3.12 -13.13 -5.70
CA GLU A 261 -3.21 -14.12 -4.62
C GLU A 261 -4.53 -13.97 -3.82
N ARG A 262 -5.05 -12.75 -3.65
CA ARG A 262 -6.37 -12.51 -3.05
C ARG A 262 -7.47 -13.13 -3.89
N ASP A 263 -7.44 -12.91 -5.21
CA ASP A 263 -8.46 -13.42 -6.13
C ASP A 263 -8.41 -14.96 -6.23
N ALA A 264 -7.21 -15.55 -6.17
CA ALA A 264 -7.04 -16.99 -6.04
C ALA A 264 -7.61 -17.54 -4.72
N ALA A 265 -7.38 -16.85 -3.60
CA ALA A 265 -7.95 -17.23 -2.30
C ALA A 265 -9.49 -17.12 -2.29
N LEU A 266 -10.07 -16.07 -2.88
CA LEU A 266 -11.52 -15.92 -3.07
C LEU A 266 -12.10 -17.06 -3.91
N SER A 267 -11.49 -17.36 -5.05
CA SER A 267 -11.92 -18.45 -5.93
C SER A 267 -11.84 -19.81 -5.24
N GLY A 268 -10.77 -20.03 -4.46
CA GLY A 268 -10.61 -21.22 -3.64
C GLY A 268 -11.64 -21.34 -2.51
N ALA A 269 -12.09 -20.23 -1.92
CA ALA A 269 -13.16 -20.23 -0.91
C ALA A 269 -14.52 -20.55 -1.55
N ALA A 270 -14.81 -19.98 -2.72
CA ALA A 270 -16.01 -20.28 -3.48
C ALA A 270 -16.07 -21.76 -3.90
N ALA A 271 -14.96 -22.33 -4.37
CA ALA A 271 -14.87 -23.75 -4.71
C ALA A 271 -15.11 -24.67 -3.49
N ASP A 272 -14.56 -24.34 -2.31
CA ASP A 272 -14.82 -25.09 -1.08
C ASP A 272 -16.30 -25.02 -0.68
N LEU A 273 -16.96 -23.87 -0.88
CA LEU A 273 -18.41 -23.72 -0.65
C LEU A 273 -19.24 -24.56 -1.63
N GLU A 274 -18.93 -24.51 -2.93
CA GLU A 274 -19.60 -25.31 -3.96
C GLU A 274 -19.44 -26.82 -3.72
N ALA A 275 -18.27 -27.24 -3.21
CA ALA A 275 -18.00 -28.62 -2.83
C ALA A 275 -18.64 -29.05 -1.49
N GLY A 276 -19.37 -28.15 -0.82
CA GLY A 276 -20.01 -28.41 0.47
C GLY A 276 -19.04 -28.50 1.66
N GLN A 277 -17.78 -28.08 1.49
CA GLN A 277 -16.75 -28.03 2.53
C GLN A 277 -16.91 -26.74 3.35
N LEU A 278 -18.07 -26.60 4.01
CA LEU A 278 -18.54 -25.34 4.61
C LEU A 278 -17.56 -24.77 5.64
N GLU A 279 -16.95 -25.63 6.46
CA GLU A 279 -16.00 -25.21 7.49
C GLU A 279 -14.69 -24.66 6.89
N ARG A 280 -14.23 -25.22 5.75
CA ARG A 280 -13.06 -24.72 5.03
C ARG A 280 -13.35 -23.41 4.31
N ALA A 281 -14.52 -23.32 3.66
CA ALA A 281 -14.98 -22.09 3.03
C ALA A 281 -15.09 -20.94 4.04
N GLU A 282 -15.72 -21.19 5.20
CA GLU A 282 -15.81 -20.25 6.32
C GLU A 282 -14.43 -19.71 6.73
N GLN A 283 -13.46 -20.61 6.92
CA GLN A 283 -12.10 -20.24 7.32
C GLN A 283 -11.42 -19.35 6.27
N ARG A 284 -11.51 -19.70 4.98
CA ARG A 284 -10.89 -18.93 3.89
C ARG A 284 -11.51 -17.54 3.73
N TYR A 285 -12.84 -17.43 3.81
CA TYR A 285 -13.49 -16.12 3.78
C TYR A 285 -13.14 -15.26 5.01
N ARG A 286 -12.98 -15.84 6.20
CA ARG A 286 -12.48 -15.09 7.37
C ARG A 286 -11.06 -14.59 7.19
N GLN A 287 -10.16 -15.39 6.63
CA GLN A 287 -8.79 -14.96 6.32
C GLN A 287 -8.77 -13.78 5.35
N LEU A 288 -9.69 -13.74 4.39
CA LEU A 288 -9.85 -12.60 3.49
C LEU A 288 -10.31 -11.33 4.22
N LEU A 289 -11.14 -11.46 5.25
CA LEU A 289 -11.56 -10.34 6.11
C LEU A 289 -10.49 -9.88 7.11
N GLU A 290 -9.52 -10.73 7.43
CA GLU A 290 -8.34 -10.32 8.20
C GLU A 290 -7.43 -9.39 7.37
N ILE A 291 -7.41 -9.58 6.04
CA ILE A 291 -6.67 -8.73 5.09
C ILE A 291 -7.37 -7.38 4.92
N ASP A 292 -8.66 -7.42 4.57
CA ASP A 292 -9.51 -6.24 4.40
C ASP A 292 -10.84 -6.50 5.11
N PRO A 293 -11.06 -5.92 6.30
CA PRO A 293 -12.32 -6.06 7.01
C PRO A 293 -13.51 -5.59 6.19
N GLY A 294 -13.32 -4.65 5.25
CA GLY A 294 -14.32 -4.08 4.36
C GLY A 294 -14.66 -4.90 3.12
N ALA A 295 -13.98 -6.03 2.88
CA ALA A 295 -14.15 -6.86 1.68
C ALA A 295 -15.58 -7.41 1.56
N ALA A 296 -16.39 -6.77 0.70
CA ALA A 296 -17.80 -7.09 0.53
C ALA A 296 -18.04 -8.48 -0.11
N ASP A 297 -17.12 -8.91 -0.98
CA ASP A 297 -17.09 -10.23 -1.60
C ASP A 297 -16.90 -11.35 -0.56
N ALA A 298 -15.96 -11.18 0.37
CA ALA A 298 -15.72 -12.14 1.45
C ALA A 298 -16.88 -12.18 2.46
N ARG A 299 -17.48 -11.03 2.79
CA ARG A 299 -18.71 -10.96 3.63
C ARG A 299 -19.88 -11.69 2.96
N ALA A 300 -20.12 -11.41 1.68
CA ALA A 300 -21.15 -12.10 0.91
C ALA A 300 -20.89 -13.62 0.84
N GLY A 301 -19.63 -14.04 0.75
CA GLY A 301 -19.23 -15.45 0.84
C GLY A 301 -19.61 -16.09 2.17
N LEU A 302 -19.33 -15.42 3.31
CA LEU A 302 -19.76 -15.90 4.63
C LEU A 302 -21.29 -15.97 4.76
N ASP A 303 -22.02 -15.03 4.17
CA ASP A 303 -23.47 -15.09 4.13
C ASP A 303 -23.94 -16.36 3.42
N GLN A 304 -23.36 -16.68 2.25
CA GLN A 304 -23.67 -17.92 1.52
C GLN A 304 -23.31 -19.19 2.30
N VAL A 305 -22.20 -19.19 3.05
CA VAL A 305 -21.88 -20.30 3.96
C VAL A 305 -22.97 -20.43 5.04
N GLY A 306 -23.44 -19.31 5.61
CA GLY A 306 -24.54 -19.29 6.56
C GLY A 306 -25.84 -19.88 5.97
N VAL A 307 -26.18 -19.52 4.73
CA VAL A 307 -27.31 -20.11 4.00
C VAL A 307 -27.17 -21.63 3.85
N ALA A 308 -26.00 -22.10 3.43
CA ALA A 308 -25.74 -23.53 3.27
C ALA A 308 -25.81 -24.31 4.59
N LEU A 309 -25.31 -23.72 5.69
CA LEU A 309 -25.42 -24.28 7.04
C LEU A 309 -26.88 -24.36 7.51
N ALA A 310 -27.71 -23.34 7.24
CA ALA A 310 -29.13 -23.37 7.57
C ALA A 310 -29.90 -24.46 6.80
N GLN A 311 -29.57 -24.66 5.52
CA GLN A 311 -30.11 -25.78 4.73
C GLN A 311 -29.69 -27.14 5.29
N ARG A 312 -28.42 -27.28 5.71
CA ARG A 312 -27.92 -28.48 6.39
C ARG A 312 -28.67 -28.72 7.70
N ALA A 313 -28.90 -27.69 8.50
CA ALA A 313 -29.67 -27.76 9.74
C ALA A 313 -31.10 -28.25 9.49
N ALA A 314 -31.78 -27.71 8.48
CA ALA A 314 -33.14 -28.14 8.12
C ALA A 314 -33.19 -29.62 7.72
N ARG A 315 -32.22 -30.11 6.91
CA ARG A 315 -32.12 -31.53 6.55
C ARG A 315 -31.90 -32.42 7.78
N LEU A 316 -30.95 -32.06 8.65
CA LEU A 316 -30.68 -32.78 9.90
C LEU A 316 -31.92 -32.84 10.80
N ALA A 317 -32.66 -31.74 10.91
CA ALA A 317 -33.89 -31.69 11.69
C ALA A 317 -35.02 -32.53 11.08
N ALA A 318 -35.12 -32.61 9.74
CA ALA A 318 -36.06 -33.49 9.05
C ALA A 318 -35.81 -34.98 9.36
N ASP A 319 -34.55 -35.33 9.67
CA ASP A 319 -34.12 -36.66 10.14
C ASP A 319 -34.16 -36.78 11.68
N PHE A 320 -34.71 -35.79 12.38
CA PHE A 320 -34.79 -35.69 13.84
C PHE A 320 -33.42 -35.67 14.56
N ARG A 321 -32.34 -35.34 13.86
CA ARG A 321 -30.99 -35.11 14.42
C ARG A 321 -30.86 -33.69 14.96
N PHE A 322 -31.64 -33.37 15.99
CA PHE A 322 -31.78 -31.99 16.45
C PHE A 322 -30.50 -31.38 17.02
N ALA A 323 -29.67 -32.15 17.74
CA ALA A 323 -28.41 -31.61 18.27
C ALA A 323 -27.47 -31.11 17.16
N ASP A 324 -27.34 -31.88 16.07
CA ASP A 324 -26.53 -31.48 14.91
C ASP A 324 -27.17 -30.32 14.14
N ALA A 325 -28.50 -30.31 14.05
CA ALA A 325 -29.25 -29.21 13.43
C ALA A 325 -29.06 -27.90 14.19
N ASP A 326 -29.10 -27.95 15.52
CA ASP A 326 -28.90 -26.78 16.39
C ASP A 326 -27.47 -26.24 16.27
N ALA A 327 -26.47 -27.12 16.23
CA ALA A 327 -25.09 -26.71 16.02
C ALA A 327 -24.88 -26.03 14.66
N ALA A 328 -25.44 -26.61 13.59
CA ALA A 328 -25.37 -26.01 12.25
C ALA A 328 -26.12 -24.68 12.18
N LEU A 329 -27.30 -24.58 12.79
CA LEU A 329 -28.11 -23.36 12.80
C LEU A 329 -27.47 -22.24 13.63
N ALA A 330 -26.90 -22.56 14.79
CA ALA A 330 -26.18 -21.57 15.60
C ALA A 330 -25.01 -20.97 14.83
N ARG A 331 -24.27 -21.80 14.09
CA ARG A 331 -23.18 -21.36 13.23
C ARG A 331 -23.68 -20.53 12.04
N ALA A 332 -24.80 -20.93 11.42
CA ALA A 332 -25.45 -20.15 10.38
C ALA A 332 -25.86 -18.74 10.88
N SER A 333 -26.49 -18.66 12.04
CA SER A 333 -26.92 -17.38 12.65
C SER A 333 -25.75 -16.51 13.09
N ALA A 334 -24.60 -17.10 13.47
CA ALA A 334 -23.40 -16.33 13.77
C ALA A 334 -22.78 -15.69 12.52
N LEU A 335 -22.93 -16.32 11.36
CA LEU A 335 -22.40 -15.81 10.09
C LEU A 335 -23.37 -14.83 9.42
N ALA A 336 -24.66 -15.14 9.42
CA ALA A 336 -25.69 -14.41 8.67
C ALA A 336 -26.99 -14.27 9.49
N PRO A 337 -26.98 -13.51 10.60
CA PRO A 337 -28.06 -13.50 11.60
C PRO A 337 -29.42 -13.09 11.03
N ASP A 338 -29.43 -12.07 10.17
CA ASP A 338 -30.66 -11.50 9.61
C ASP A 338 -30.99 -12.04 8.21
N HIS A 339 -30.22 -13.01 7.71
CA HIS A 339 -30.42 -13.51 6.36
C HIS A 339 -31.73 -14.33 6.27
N PRO A 340 -32.64 -14.02 5.32
CA PRO A 340 -33.97 -14.65 5.26
C PRO A 340 -33.95 -16.18 5.21
N ALA A 341 -32.96 -16.77 4.51
CA ALA A 341 -32.82 -18.22 4.42
C ALA A 341 -32.39 -18.87 5.75
N VAL A 342 -31.63 -18.16 6.59
CA VAL A 342 -31.25 -18.65 7.93
C VAL A 342 -32.46 -18.65 8.85
N LEU A 343 -33.25 -17.56 8.82
CA LEU A 343 -34.51 -17.46 9.56
C LEU A 343 -35.51 -18.55 9.13
N GLU A 344 -35.59 -18.86 7.83
CA GLU A 344 -36.45 -19.94 7.35
C GLU A 344 -35.93 -21.33 7.75
N GLY A 345 -34.62 -21.55 7.71
CA GLY A 345 -33.99 -22.77 8.25
C GLY A 345 -34.35 -22.97 9.72
N ALA A 346 -34.28 -21.93 10.54
CA ALA A 346 -34.69 -21.98 11.95
C ALA A 346 -36.15 -22.39 12.12
N ARG A 347 -37.06 -21.81 11.33
CA ARG A 347 -38.48 -22.19 11.35
C ARG A 347 -38.68 -23.65 10.92
N GLN A 348 -37.92 -24.14 9.94
CA GLN A 348 -37.97 -25.55 9.52
C GLN A 348 -37.55 -26.49 10.65
N VAL A 349 -36.48 -26.17 11.37
CA VAL A 349 -36.04 -26.94 12.55
C VAL A 349 -37.14 -27.00 13.62
N GLU A 350 -37.76 -25.85 13.92
CA GLU A 350 -38.87 -25.79 14.89
C GLU A 350 -40.12 -26.56 14.42
N ARG A 351 -40.47 -26.49 13.13
CA ARG A 351 -41.55 -27.30 12.56
C ARG A 351 -41.27 -28.80 12.71
N ALA A 352 -40.03 -29.24 12.46
CA ALA A 352 -39.63 -30.63 12.64
C ALA A 352 -39.68 -31.06 14.12
N ARG A 353 -39.32 -30.20 15.07
CA ARG A 353 -39.47 -30.44 16.51
C ARG A 353 -40.92 -30.62 16.91
N ARG A 354 -41.81 -29.72 16.46
CA ARG A 354 -43.26 -29.83 16.70
C ARG A 354 -43.82 -31.13 16.13
N LEU A 355 -43.40 -31.50 14.93
CA LEU A 355 -43.76 -32.78 14.32
C LEU A 355 -43.28 -33.94 15.21
N LYS A 356 -42.02 -33.99 15.64
CA LYS A 356 -41.53 -35.06 16.52
C LYS A 356 -42.27 -35.12 17.85
N ALA A 357 -42.59 -33.97 18.44
CA ALA A 357 -43.34 -33.88 19.69
C ALA A 357 -44.76 -34.42 19.55
N GLN A 358 -45.44 -34.13 18.43
CA GLN A 358 -46.75 -34.72 18.08
C GLN A 358 -46.66 -36.22 17.84
N LEU A 359 -45.52 -36.72 17.33
CA LEU A 359 -45.23 -38.13 17.14
C LEU A 359 -44.70 -38.83 18.43
N GLY A 360 -44.56 -38.09 19.53
CA GLY A 360 -43.79 -38.48 20.73
C GLY A 360 -44.46 -39.48 21.71
N PRO A 361 -43.75 -39.83 22.81
CA PRO A 361 -44.03 -40.98 23.68
C PRO A 361 -45.27 -40.83 24.59
N LYS A 362 -45.96 -39.69 24.55
CA LYS A 362 -47.21 -39.46 25.31
C LYS A 362 -48.39 -40.28 24.80
N LEU A 363 -48.28 -40.80 23.59
CA LEU A 363 -49.27 -41.70 23.03
C LEU A 363 -49.13 -43.07 23.70
N SER A 364 -50.21 -43.52 24.32
CA SER A 364 -50.36 -44.91 24.77
C SER A 364 -50.05 -45.85 23.60
N PRO A 365 -49.64 -47.11 23.87
CA PRO A 365 -49.38 -48.09 22.80
C PRO A 365 -50.55 -48.21 21.80
N ARG A 366 -51.80 -48.05 22.26
CA ARG A 366 -53.00 -48.04 21.42
C ARG A 366 -53.08 -46.82 20.51
N GLU A 367 -52.80 -45.63 21.03
CA GLU A 367 -52.83 -44.39 20.25
C GLU A 367 -51.68 -44.35 19.23
N ARG A 368 -50.49 -44.84 19.59
CA ARG A 368 -49.39 -45.03 18.62
C ARG A 368 -49.81 -45.96 17.50
N ALA A 369 -50.36 -47.13 17.82
CA ALA A 369 -50.85 -48.06 16.82
C ALA A 369 -51.96 -47.46 15.94
N ALA A 370 -52.89 -46.69 16.53
CA ALA A 370 -53.93 -46.00 15.77
C ALA A 370 -53.37 -44.95 14.81
N ARG A 371 -52.41 -44.14 15.27
CA ARG A 371 -51.78 -43.10 14.47
C ARG A 371 -50.90 -43.67 13.35
N VAL A 372 -50.14 -44.72 13.64
CA VAL A 372 -49.37 -45.45 12.61
C VAL A 372 -50.33 -46.00 11.55
N ARG A 373 -51.44 -46.63 11.94
CA ARG A 373 -52.45 -47.09 10.97
C ARG A 373 -53.00 -45.96 10.10
N GLU A 374 -53.31 -44.81 10.67
CA GLU A 374 -53.80 -43.64 9.93
C GLU A 374 -52.75 -43.09 8.95
N LEU A 375 -51.49 -42.99 9.38
CA LEU A 375 -50.39 -42.56 8.52
C LEU A 375 -50.13 -43.54 7.38
N LEU A 376 -50.18 -44.85 7.65
CA LEU A 376 -50.03 -45.88 6.61
C LEU A 376 -51.21 -45.88 5.63
N ALA A 377 -52.44 -45.67 6.11
CA ALA A 377 -53.61 -45.50 5.24
C ALA A 377 -53.48 -44.25 4.36
N SER A 378 -53.00 -43.14 4.93
CA SER A 378 -52.73 -41.92 4.17
C SER A 378 -51.62 -42.10 3.14
N ALA A 379 -50.55 -42.82 3.49
CA ALA A 379 -49.46 -43.15 2.59
C ALA A 379 -49.97 -43.98 1.41
N ALA A 380 -50.82 -44.98 1.67
CA ALA A 380 -51.45 -45.79 0.64
C ALA A 380 -52.34 -44.95 -0.29
N ALA A 381 -53.16 -44.04 0.26
CA ALA A 381 -53.99 -43.16 -0.55
C ALA A 381 -53.17 -42.18 -1.41
N ALA A 382 -52.03 -41.71 -0.91
CA ALA A 382 -51.11 -40.87 -1.68
C ALA A 382 -50.41 -41.68 -2.79
N GLU A 383 -50.00 -42.91 -2.49
CA GLU A 383 -49.44 -43.85 -3.45
C GLU A 383 -50.41 -44.12 -4.61
N GLU A 384 -51.69 -44.37 -4.34
CA GLU A 384 -52.73 -44.59 -5.36
C GLU A 384 -52.93 -43.39 -6.30
N ARG A 385 -52.68 -42.17 -5.82
CA ARG A 385 -52.70 -40.96 -6.67
C ARG A 385 -51.41 -40.72 -7.44
N GLY A 386 -50.36 -41.51 -7.18
CA GLY A 386 -49.03 -41.30 -7.74
C GLY A 386 -48.19 -40.25 -7.00
N ASP A 387 -48.64 -39.80 -5.82
CA ASP A 387 -48.02 -38.74 -5.02
C ASP A 387 -46.82 -39.30 -4.20
N LEU A 388 -45.78 -39.80 -4.88
CA LEU A 388 -44.63 -40.41 -4.18
C LEU A 388 -43.89 -39.39 -3.30
N LEU A 389 -43.60 -38.21 -3.85
CA LEU A 389 -42.79 -37.15 -3.24
C LEU A 389 -43.49 -35.79 -3.15
N THR A 390 -44.55 -35.60 -3.94
CA THR A 390 -45.26 -34.32 -4.08
C THR A 390 -46.74 -34.53 -3.80
N PRO A 391 -47.42 -33.64 -3.06
CA PRO A 391 -46.87 -32.45 -2.41
C PRO A 391 -46.11 -32.78 -1.10
N PRO A 392 -45.13 -31.94 -0.71
CA PRO A 392 -44.31 -32.19 0.49
C PRO A 392 -45.16 -32.19 1.76
N GLY A 393 -44.91 -33.15 2.65
CA GLY A 393 -45.64 -33.37 3.90
C GLY A 393 -46.89 -34.25 3.75
N GLU A 394 -47.42 -34.39 2.54
CA GLU A 394 -48.59 -35.24 2.25
C GLU A 394 -48.28 -36.42 1.33
N SER A 395 -47.07 -36.43 0.75
CA SER A 395 -46.60 -37.50 -0.11
C SER A 395 -46.58 -38.86 0.58
N ALA A 396 -46.67 -39.93 -0.22
CA ALA A 396 -46.64 -41.30 0.27
C ALA A 396 -45.37 -41.56 1.09
N TYR A 397 -44.22 -41.07 0.61
CA TYR A 397 -42.96 -41.20 1.32
C TYR A 397 -42.91 -40.39 2.62
N ASP A 398 -43.44 -39.17 2.65
CA ASP A 398 -43.48 -38.35 3.88
C ASP A 398 -44.37 -38.96 4.97
N ARG A 399 -45.52 -39.51 4.59
CA ARG A 399 -46.42 -40.21 5.51
C ARG A 399 -45.78 -41.50 6.04
N LEU A 400 -45.10 -42.27 5.20
CA LEU A 400 -44.34 -43.45 5.63
C LEU A 400 -43.19 -43.08 6.57
N ARG A 401 -42.40 -42.06 6.24
CA ARG A 401 -41.31 -41.56 7.09
C ARG A 401 -41.82 -41.13 8.46
N SER A 402 -42.98 -40.48 8.51
CA SER A 402 -43.66 -40.10 9.75
C SER A 402 -44.10 -41.33 10.56
N ALA A 403 -44.65 -42.35 9.91
CA ALA A 403 -45.05 -43.61 10.57
C ALA A 403 -43.83 -44.35 11.16
N ARG A 404 -42.74 -44.44 10.39
CA ARG A 404 -41.46 -45.03 10.83
C ARG A 404 -40.85 -44.31 12.03
N ALA A 405 -41.04 -43.00 12.14
CA ALA A 405 -40.55 -42.23 13.26
C ALA A 405 -41.36 -42.45 14.57
N ILE A 406 -42.59 -42.98 14.48
CA ILE A 406 -43.40 -43.40 15.64
C ILE A 406 -43.10 -44.86 16.01
N ALA A 407 -43.08 -45.76 15.03
CA ALA A 407 -42.94 -47.19 15.24
C ALA A 407 -42.02 -47.82 14.17
N PRO A 408 -40.70 -47.74 14.35
CA PRO A 408 -39.73 -48.23 13.35
C PRO A 408 -39.80 -49.75 13.16
N ASP A 409 -40.13 -50.50 14.22
CA ASP A 409 -40.22 -51.96 14.20
C ASP A 409 -41.61 -52.49 13.81
N ASP A 410 -42.57 -51.60 13.51
CA ASP A 410 -43.92 -52.00 13.14
C ASP A 410 -43.93 -52.76 11.80
N PRO A 411 -44.52 -53.97 11.73
CA PRO A 411 -44.51 -54.76 10.52
C PRO A 411 -45.32 -54.13 9.37
N GLY A 412 -46.29 -53.27 9.66
CA GLY A 412 -47.03 -52.49 8.67
C GLY A 412 -46.17 -51.39 8.04
N VAL A 413 -45.32 -50.74 8.82
CA VAL A 413 -44.34 -49.76 8.31
C VAL A 413 -43.34 -50.44 7.37
N ARG A 414 -42.81 -51.61 7.75
CA ARG A 414 -41.91 -52.39 6.88
C ARG A 414 -42.59 -52.78 5.56
N ARG A 415 -43.79 -53.35 5.62
CA ARG A 415 -44.58 -53.72 4.43
C ARG A 415 -44.89 -52.53 3.52
N ALA A 416 -45.21 -51.37 4.09
CA ALA A 416 -45.44 -50.16 3.31
C ALA A 416 -44.15 -49.66 2.63
N GLY A 417 -43.00 -49.77 3.28
CA GLY A 417 -41.70 -49.48 2.68
C GLY A 417 -41.38 -50.42 1.51
N GLU A 418 -41.59 -51.73 1.70
CA GLU A 418 -41.42 -52.75 0.65
C GLU A 418 -42.32 -52.48 -0.57
N ARG A 419 -43.56 -52.02 -0.34
CA ARG A 419 -44.50 -51.67 -1.42
C ARG A 419 -44.11 -50.40 -2.17
N LEU A 420 -43.58 -49.39 -1.46
CA LEU A 420 -43.16 -48.12 -2.06
C LEU A 420 -41.83 -48.22 -2.81
N LEU A 421 -40.98 -49.19 -2.50
CA LEU A 421 -39.68 -49.36 -3.15
C LEU A 421 -39.77 -49.49 -4.69
N PRO A 422 -40.60 -50.37 -5.28
CA PRO A 422 -40.76 -50.43 -6.74
C PRO A 422 -41.26 -49.11 -7.34
N VAL A 423 -42.12 -48.37 -6.64
CA VAL A 423 -42.59 -47.03 -7.07
C VAL A 423 -41.45 -46.02 -7.09
N ALA A 424 -40.55 -46.06 -6.10
CA ALA A 424 -39.36 -45.22 -6.06
C ALA A 424 -38.34 -45.57 -7.15
N ARG A 425 -38.18 -46.86 -7.46
CA ARG A 425 -37.39 -47.35 -8.60
C ARG A 425 -37.96 -46.84 -9.92
N GLU A 426 -39.26 -46.93 -10.13
CA GLU A 426 -39.92 -46.42 -11.34
C GLU A 426 -39.80 -44.89 -11.45
N CYS A 427 -39.97 -44.17 -10.35
CA CYS A 427 -39.73 -42.72 -10.33
C CYS A 427 -38.31 -42.40 -10.80
N PHE A 428 -37.30 -43.03 -10.22
CA PHE A 428 -35.91 -42.83 -10.60
C PHE A 428 -35.70 -43.06 -12.11
N GLU A 429 -36.18 -44.18 -12.64
CA GLU A 429 -36.02 -44.52 -14.06
C GLU A 429 -36.78 -43.55 -14.99
N ARG A 430 -37.96 -43.08 -14.59
CA ARG A 430 -38.72 -42.07 -15.35
C ARG A 430 -37.99 -40.73 -15.37
N GLU A 431 -37.54 -40.23 -14.21
CA GLU A 431 -36.87 -38.93 -14.11
C GLU A 431 -35.48 -38.96 -14.78
N LEU A 432 -34.80 -40.10 -14.75
CA LEU A 432 -33.53 -40.28 -15.47
C LEU A 432 -33.76 -40.24 -16.99
N ARG A 433 -34.81 -40.91 -17.50
CA ARG A 433 -35.19 -40.88 -18.93
C ARG A 433 -35.67 -39.51 -19.40
N SER A 434 -36.38 -38.77 -18.55
CA SER A 434 -36.84 -37.40 -18.85
C SER A 434 -35.76 -36.34 -18.65
N ASN A 435 -34.52 -36.74 -18.36
CA ASN A 435 -33.38 -35.86 -18.08
C ASN A 435 -33.60 -34.90 -16.89
N SER A 436 -34.53 -35.23 -15.99
CA SER A 436 -34.85 -34.43 -14.81
C SER A 436 -33.95 -34.84 -13.64
N LEU A 437 -32.64 -34.63 -13.76
CA LEU A 437 -31.64 -35.25 -12.88
C LEU A 437 -31.76 -34.85 -11.40
N GLY A 438 -32.22 -33.63 -11.11
CA GLY A 438 -32.52 -33.22 -9.74
C GLY A 438 -33.64 -34.07 -9.11
N ARG A 439 -34.73 -34.31 -9.85
CA ARG A 439 -35.82 -35.18 -9.42
C ARG A 439 -35.40 -36.65 -9.35
N ALA A 440 -34.57 -37.09 -10.31
CA ALA A 440 -33.99 -38.43 -10.27
C ALA A 440 -33.14 -38.64 -9.01
N ARG A 441 -32.35 -37.64 -8.59
CA ARG A 441 -31.61 -37.69 -7.33
C ARG A 441 -32.53 -37.81 -6.12
N THR A 442 -33.60 -37.02 -6.04
CA THR A 442 -34.56 -37.14 -4.93
C THR A 442 -35.20 -38.53 -4.88
N CYS A 443 -35.56 -39.12 -6.03
CA CYS A 443 -36.08 -40.48 -6.08
C CYS A 443 -35.03 -41.56 -5.74
N PHE A 444 -33.75 -41.32 -6.06
CA PHE A 444 -32.65 -42.17 -5.59
C PHE A 444 -32.50 -42.14 -4.07
N ASP A 445 -32.58 -40.96 -3.44
CA ASP A 445 -32.47 -40.82 -1.99
C ASP A 445 -33.61 -41.59 -1.26
N VAL A 446 -34.81 -41.60 -1.83
CA VAL A 446 -35.92 -42.44 -1.35
C VAL A 446 -35.58 -43.91 -1.40
N ARG A 447 -34.98 -44.40 -2.50
CA ARG A 447 -34.56 -45.82 -2.62
C ARG A 447 -33.56 -46.20 -1.54
N VAL A 448 -32.58 -45.34 -1.28
CA VAL A 448 -31.61 -45.52 -0.18
C VAL A 448 -32.34 -45.62 1.15
N ALA A 449 -33.27 -44.70 1.42
CA ALA A 449 -34.00 -44.66 2.67
C ALA A 449 -35.01 -45.80 2.85
N LEU A 450 -35.48 -46.42 1.77
CA LEU A 450 -36.33 -47.62 1.79
C LEU A 450 -35.52 -48.93 1.85
N ALA A 451 -34.20 -48.84 2.01
CA ALA A 451 -33.28 -49.98 2.08
C ALA A 451 -33.36 -50.90 0.85
N ASP A 452 -33.26 -50.28 -0.34
CA ASP A 452 -33.06 -50.99 -1.61
C ASP A 452 -31.79 -51.86 -1.60
N ASP A 453 -31.71 -52.85 -2.50
CA ASP A 453 -30.55 -53.73 -2.62
C ASP A 453 -29.26 -52.95 -2.88
N VAL A 454 -28.17 -53.33 -2.21
CA VAL A 454 -26.89 -52.61 -2.25
C VAL A 454 -26.31 -52.57 -3.66
N GLY A 455 -26.46 -53.66 -4.43
CA GLY A 455 -26.04 -53.74 -5.82
C GLY A 455 -26.89 -52.84 -6.73
N ASP A 456 -28.22 -52.89 -6.58
CA ASP A 456 -29.16 -52.04 -7.32
C ASP A 456 -28.93 -50.55 -7.06
N LEU A 457 -28.61 -50.18 -5.80
CA LEU A 457 -28.25 -48.82 -5.41
C LEU A 457 -26.92 -48.39 -6.03
N ALA A 458 -25.89 -49.25 -6.01
CA ALA A 458 -24.60 -48.94 -6.61
C ALA A 458 -24.75 -48.72 -8.13
N LEU A 459 -25.51 -49.56 -8.82
CA LEU A 459 -25.80 -49.42 -10.24
C LEU A 459 -26.57 -48.13 -10.55
N ALA A 460 -27.62 -47.82 -9.79
CA ALA A 460 -28.41 -46.62 -9.97
C ALA A 460 -27.61 -45.34 -9.74
N ARG A 461 -26.80 -45.31 -8.67
CA ARG A 461 -25.87 -44.22 -8.36
C ARG A 461 -24.93 -43.96 -9.53
N ARG A 462 -24.29 -45.02 -10.04
CA ARG A 462 -23.40 -44.93 -11.20
C ARG A 462 -24.12 -44.39 -12.44
N ARG A 463 -25.32 -44.89 -12.76
CA ARG A 463 -26.11 -44.43 -13.91
C ARG A 463 -26.49 -42.95 -13.78
N LEU A 464 -26.86 -42.49 -12.58
CA LEU A 464 -27.16 -41.08 -12.33
C LEU A 464 -25.90 -40.21 -12.53
N ALA A 465 -24.75 -40.62 -11.99
CA ALA A 465 -23.49 -39.92 -12.18
C ALA A 465 -23.06 -39.89 -13.66
N GLN A 466 -23.17 -41.00 -14.38
CA GLN A 466 -22.89 -41.08 -15.82
C GLN A 466 -23.79 -40.15 -16.63
N ARG A 467 -25.06 -40.01 -16.24
CA ARG A 467 -25.97 -39.10 -16.92
C ARG A 467 -25.61 -37.63 -16.69
N TRP A 468 -25.18 -37.27 -15.48
CA TRP A 468 -24.61 -35.95 -15.21
C TRP A 468 -23.37 -35.67 -16.06
N LEU A 469 -22.45 -36.65 -16.19
CA LEU A 469 -21.30 -36.52 -17.08
C LEU A 469 -21.71 -36.28 -18.54
N ALA A 470 -22.70 -37.03 -19.04
CA ALA A 470 -23.17 -36.84 -20.41
C ALA A 470 -23.73 -35.42 -20.66
N ILE A 471 -24.47 -34.85 -19.70
CA ILE A 471 -24.90 -33.44 -19.77
C ILE A 471 -23.67 -32.52 -19.71
N GLY A 472 -22.72 -32.80 -18.82
CA GLY A 472 -21.48 -32.03 -18.72
C GLY A 472 -20.71 -32.00 -20.05
N ASP A 473 -20.61 -33.13 -20.74
CA ASP A 473 -19.99 -33.24 -22.06
C ASP A 473 -20.69 -32.39 -23.12
N GLU A 474 -22.03 -32.41 -23.15
CA GLU A 474 -22.83 -31.56 -24.03
C GLU A 474 -22.58 -30.07 -23.77
N ARG A 475 -22.60 -29.66 -22.50
CA ARG A 475 -22.37 -28.27 -22.06
C ARG A 475 -20.96 -27.80 -22.36
N LEU A 476 -19.96 -28.66 -22.11
CA LEU A 476 -18.57 -28.39 -22.45
C LEU A 476 -18.39 -28.23 -23.97
N GLY A 477 -19.06 -29.06 -24.77
CA GLY A 477 -19.07 -28.94 -26.23
C GLY A 477 -19.69 -27.62 -26.72
N ALA A 478 -20.67 -27.08 -25.99
CA ALA A 478 -21.28 -25.77 -26.24
C ALA A 478 -20.45 -24.58 -25.72
N GLY A 479 -19.28 -24.82 -25.09
CA GLY A 479 -18.46 -23.78 -24.48
C GLY A 479 -18.98 -23.27 -23.12
N GLU A 480 -20.02 -23.91 -22.56
CA GLU A 480 -20.62 -23.53 -21.29
C GLU A 480 -19.82 -24.12 -20.10
N LEU A 481 -18.68 -23.50 -19.79
CA LEU A 481 -17.74 -24.00 -18.78
C LEU A 481 -18.34 -24.12 -17.36
N ALA A 482 -19.12 -23.13 -16.92
CA ALA A 482 -19.72 -23.16 -15.57
C ALA A 482 -20.77 -24.27 -15.41
N PRO A 483 -21.76 -24.44 -16.32
CA PRO A 483 -22.65 -25.61 -16.32
C PRO A 483 -21.91 -26.95 -16.41
N ALA A 484 -20.83 -27.04 -17.19
CA ALA A 484 -20.01 -28.24 -17.28
C ALA A 484 -19.30 -28.58 -15.95
N ARG A 485 -18.77 -27.57 -15.24
CA ARG A 485 -18.19 -27.76 -13.88
C ARG A 485 -19.23 -28.22 -12.87
N ALA A 486 -20.42 -27.61 -12.88
CA ALA A 486 -21.51 -28.01 -12.01
C ALA A 486 -21.91 -29.48 -12.25
N ALA A 487 -21.96 -29.92 -13.51
CA ALA A 487 -22.24 -31.30 -13.85
C ALA A 487 -21.15 -32.29 -13.39
N ALA A 488 -19.86 -31.94 -13.53
CA ALA A 488 -18.75 -32.73 -12.98
C ALA A 488 -18.83 -32.85 -11.45
N ALA A 489 -19.09 -31.74 -10.76
CA ALA A 489 -19.22 -31.71 -9.31
C ALA A 489 -20.38 -32.62 -8.85
N ALA A 490 -21.54 -32.53 -9.50
CA ALA A 490 -22.69 -33.39 -9.23
C ALA A 490 -22.36 -34.87 -9.46
N ALA A 491 -21.71 -35.22 -10.57
CA ALA A 491 -21.32 -36.59 -10.88
C ALA A 491 -20.36 -37.15 -9.81
N ARG A 492 -19.35 -36.36 -9.40
CA ARG A 492 -18.38 -36.74 -8.36
C ARG A 492 -19.03 -36.95 -7.00
N ASP A 493 -19.95 -36.07 -6.62
CA ASP A 493 -20.68 -36.16 -5.36
C ASP A 493 -21.57 -37.40 -5.31
N ILE A 494 -22.13 -37.80 -6.46
CA ILE A 494 -22.98 -38.99 -6.57
C ILE A 494 -22.13 -40.28 -6.59
N ASP A 495 -21.16 -40.41 -7.49
CA ASP A 495 -20.25 -41.57 -7.58
C ASP A 495 -18.82 -41.08 -7.91
N PRO A 496 -17.93 -40.96 -6.92
CA PRO A 496 -16.55 -40.53 -7.13
C PRO A 496 -15.76 -41.45 -8.07
N ALA A 497 -16.19 -42.71 -8.20
CA ALA A 497 -15.54 -43.73 -9.04
C ALA A 497 -16.30 -43.95 -10.36
N VAL A 498 -17.16 -43.01 -10.77
CA VAL A 498 -17.87 -43.11 -12.04
C VAL A 498 -16.89 -43.10 -13.22
N PRO A 499 -16.99 -44.06 -14.16
CA PRO A 499 -16.13 -44.08 -15.34
C PRO A 499 -16.27 -42.80 -16.16
N GLY A 500 -15.14 -42.24 -16.62
CA GLY A 500 -15.10 -41.04 -17.46
C GLY A 500 -15.01 -39.71 -16.71
N LEU A 501 -15.18 -39.68 -15.38
CA LEU A 501 -15.10 -38.44 -14.59
C LEU A 501 -13.71 -37.80 -14.67
N THR A 502 -12.66 -38.60 -14.55
CA THR A 502 -11.28 -38.10 -14.56
C THR A 502 -10.93 -37.47 -15.91
N GLU A 503 -11.26 -38.15 -17.00
CA GLU A 503 -11.03 -37.68 -18.36
C GLU A 503 -11.85 -36.43 -18.67
N PHE A 504 -13.11 -36.38 -18.21
CA PHE A 504 -13.97 -35.21 -18.36
C PHE A 504 -13.40 -33.99 -17.63
N VAL A 505 -12.97 -34.14 -16.38
CA VAL A 505 -12.38 -33.06 -15.59
C VAL A 505 -11.10 -32.54 -16.24
N GLN A 506 -10.21 -33.42 -16.71
CA GLN A 506 -9.00 -33.01 -17.44
C GLN A 506 -9.32 -32.20 -18.70
N ARG A 507 -10.37 -32.57 -19.44
CA ARG A 507 -10.82 -31.80 -20.62
C ARG A 507 -11.38 -30.44 -20.22
N LEU A 508 -12.15 -30.38 -19.14
CA LEU A 508 -12.73 -29.15 -18.60
C LEU A 508 -11.68 -28.17 -18.10
N ASP A 509 -10.63 -28.67 -17.43
CA ASP A 509 -9.50 -27.87 -16.96
C ASP A 509 -8.74 -27.27 -18.14
N ARG A 510 -8.45 -28.08 -19.18
CA ARG A 510 -7.81 -27.61 -20.42
C ARG A 510 -8.66 -26.58 -21.16
N ALA A 511 -9.98 -26.72 -21.16
CA ALA A 511 -10.87 -25.76 -21.79
C ALA A 511 -10.95 -24.45 -21.00
N SER A 512 -10.93 -24.51 -19.66
CA SER A 512 -10.91 -23.33 -18.79
C SER A 512 -9.61 -22.54 -18.96
N ALA A 513 -8.46 -23.23 -18.99
CA ALA A 513 -7.15 -22.60 -19.20
C ALA A 513 -6.94 -21.99 -20.60
N ARG A 514 -7.85 -22.23 -21.56
CA ARG A 514 -7.83 -21.58 -22.89
C ARG A 514 -8.78 -20.39 -22.99
N ALA A 515 -9.69 -20.25 -22.03
CA ALA A 515 -10.67 -19.18 -21.97
C ALA A 515 -10.19 -18.01 -21.09
N GLU A 516 -9.23 -18.27 -20.20
CA GLU A 516 -8.33 -17.30 -19.56
C GLU A 516 -7.24 -16.85 -20.56
#